data_AF-A0A355R4R1-F1
#
_entry.id   AF-A0A355R4R1-F1
#
_cell.length_a   1.000
_cell.length_b   1.000
_cell.length_c   1.000
_cell.angle_alpha   90.00
_cell.angle_beta   90.00
_cell.angle_gamma   90.00
#
_symmetry.space_group_name_H-M   'P 1'
#
loop_
_entity.id
_entity.type
_entity.pdbx_description
1 polymer ?
#
loop_
_entity_poly.entity_id
_entity_poly.type
_entity_poly.pdbx_seq_one_letter_code
_entity_poly.pdbx_strand_id
1 'polypeptide(L)' 'MRGIVKVAAVKAPGFGDRRKAMLQDIAVLTGGQVISEEIGLSLETATLEHLGNAKRVVLNKENTTIIDG' A
#
# COMPACT_ATOMS: atom_id res chain seq x y z
N MET A 1 0.43 -19.58 -13.48
CA MET A 1 0.60 -18.98 -12.14
C MET A 1 0.62 -20.14 -11.13
N ARG A 2 1.63 -20.26 -10.26
CA ARG A 2 1.81 -21.46 -9.39
C ARG A 2 0.91 -21.51 -8.16
N GLY A 3 0.07 -20.50 -7.92
CA GLY A 3 -0.90 -20.49 -6.81
C GLY A 3 -0.31 -20.39 -5.41
N ILE A 4 1.00 -20.17 -5.28
CA ILE A 4 1.72 -20.14 -3.98
C ILE A 4 1.35 -18.90 -3.16
N VAL A 5 1.13 -17.76 -3.83
CA VAL A 5 0.73 -16.49 -3.18
C VAL A 5 -0.37 -15.81 -3.97
N LYS A 6 -1.35 -15.25 -3.24
CA LYS A 6 -2.41 -14.42 -3.80
C LYS A 6 -2.04 -12.96 -3.60
N VAL A 7 -1.46 -12.35 -4.63
CA VAL A 7 -0.93 -10.99 -4.59
C VAL A 7 -1.40 -10.19 -5.82
N ALA A 8 -1.61 -8.89 -5.63
CA ALA A 8 -1.82 -7.93 -6.69
C ALA A 8 -1.00 -6.67 -6.40
N ALA A 9 -0.53 -5.99 -7.44
CA ALA A 9 0.28 -4.78 -7.31
C ALA A 9 -0.30 -3.67 -8.19
N VAL A 10 -0.34 -2.46 -7.64
CA VAL A 10 -0.75 -1.24 -8.34
C VAL A 10 0.25 -0.13 -8.09
N LYS A 11 0.32 0.81 -9.04
CA LYS A 11 1.15 2.00 -8.87
C LYS A 11 0.52 2.92 -7.84
N ALA A 12 1.36 3.56 -7.03
CA ALA A 12 0.92 4.62 -6.13
C ALA A 12 0.25 5.75 -6.93
N PRO A 13 -0.86 6.33 -6.43
CA PRO A 13 -1.56 7.41 -7.11
C PRO A 13 -0.74 8.71 -7.07
N GLY A 14 -0.81 9.48 -8.15
CA GLY A 14 -0.12 10.77 -8.25
C GLY A 14 1.40 10.71 -8.43
N PHE A 15 2.02 11.89 -8.33
CA PHE A 15 3.46 12.10 -8.57
C PHE A 15 4.03 13.11 -7.55
N GLY A 16 5.34 13.04 -7.30
CA GLY A 16 6.04 13.95 -6.38
C GLY A 16 5.44 13.94 -4.97
N ASP A 17 5.32 15.12 -4.37
CA ASP A 17 4.80 15.27 -3.00
C ASP A 17 3.35 14.81 -2.86
N ARG A 18 2.55 14.95 -3.93
CA ARG A 18 1.16 14.45 -3.94
C ARG A 18 1.11 12.94 -3.78
N ARG A 19 2.08 12.21 -4.35
CA ARG A 19 2.17 10.75 -4.17
C ARG A 19 2.45 10.41 -2.71
N LYS A 20 3.38 11.13 -2.07
CA LYS A 20 3.73 10.90 -0.66
C LYS A 20 2.53 11.14 0.25
N ALA A 21 1.83 12.25 0.05
CA ALA A 21 0.61 12.57 0.79
C ALA A 21 -0.47 11.49 0.61
N MET A 22 -0.77 11.10 -0.63
CA MET A 22 -1.79 10.07 -0.88
C MET A 22 -1.41 8.68 -0.33
N LEU A 23 -0.12 8.31 -0.37
CA LEU A 23 0.35 7.08 0.27
C LEU A 23 0.18 7.13 1.78
N GLN A 24 0.46 8.29 2.38
CA GLN A 24 0.24 8.50 3.81
C GLN A 24 -1.24 8.38 4.18
N ASP A 25 -2.14 8.95 3.36
CA ASP A 25 -3.59 8.83 3.58
C ASP A 25 -4.05 7.36 3.53
N ILE A 26 -3.53 6.58 2.57
CA ILE A 26 -3.84 5.14 2.46
C ILE A 26 -3.28 4.37 3.68
N ALA A 27 -2.07 4.71 4.11
CA ALA A 27 -1.43 4.10 5.27
C ALA A 27 -2.25 4.37 6.54
N VAL A 28 -2.66 5.62 6.78
CA VAL A 28 -3.54 6.00 7.90
C VAL A 28 -4.89 5.30 7.81
N LEU A 29 -5.49 5.27 6.61
CA LEU A 29 -6.77 4.59 6.40
C LEU A 29 -6.68 3.11 6.76
N THR A 30 -5.63 2.41 6.36
CA THR A 30 -5.49 0.95 6.54
C THR A 30 -4.73 0.54 7.80
N GLY A 31 -4.30 1.51 8.62
CA GLY A 31 -3.43 1.28 9.77
C GLY A 31 -2.02 0.78 9.43
N GLY A 32 -1.57 0.95 8.18
CA GLY A 32 -0.23 0.57 7.72
C GLY A 32 0.79 1.70 7.86
N GLN A 33 2.04 1.40 7.49
CA GLN A 33 3.14 2.37 7.46
C GLN A 33 3.76 2.44 6.07
N VAL A 34 3.94 3.65 5.56
CA VAL A 34 4.62 3.88 4.27
C VAL A 34 6.10 3.55 4.42
N ILE A 35 6.58 2.53 3.70
CA ILE A 35 8.01 2.23 3.65
C ILE A 35 8.69 3.22 2.70
N SER A 36 9.64 3.99 3.23
CA SER A 36 10.41 4.96 2.46
C SER A 36 11.83 5.09 3.01
N GLU A 37 12.80 5.13 2.10
CA GLU A 37 14.20 5.35 2.44
C GLU A 37 14.44 6.73 3.07
N GLU A 38 13.59 7.71 2.78
CA GLU A 38 13.71 9.08 3.33
C GLU A 38 13.50 9.13 4.85
N ILE A 39 12.76 8.17 5.40
CA ILE A 39 12.50 8.03 6.83
C ILE A 39 13.31 6.89 7.46
N GLY A 40 14.29 6.34 6.72
CA GLY A 40 15.17 5.28 7.19
C GLY A 40 14.55 3.88 7.22
N LEU A 41 13.39 3.69 6.59
CA LEU A 41 12.77 2.37 6.45
C LEU A 41 13.17 1.72 5.13
N SER A 42 13.62 0.47 5.18
CA SER A 42 13.92 -0.33 3.99
C SER A 42 12.89 -1.44 3.81
N LEU A 43 12.73 -1.90 2.56
CA LEU A 43 11.83 -3.01 2.27
C LEU A 43 12.32 -4.33 2.90
N GLU A 44 13.63 -4.45 3.12
CA GLU A 44 14.25 -5.64 3.72
C GLU A 44 13.90 -5.81 5.21
N THR A 45 13.72 -4.69 5.92
CA THR A 45 13.38 -4.70 7.35
C THR A 45 11.88 -4.59 7.61
N ALA A 46 11.06 -4.62 6.56
CA ALA A 46 9.62 -4.51 6.69
C ALA A 46 9.03 -5.74 7.41
N THR A 47 8.28 -5.49 8.48
CA THR A 47 7.56 -6.51 9.26
C THR A 47 6.07 -6.50 8.94
N LEU A 48 5.33 -7.47 9.48
CA LEU A 48 3.87 -7.54 9.35
C LEU A 48 3.16 -6.35 10.01
N GLU A 49 3.79 -5.68 10.97
CA GLU A 49 3.24 -4.52 11.67
C GLU A 49 3.18 -3.28 10.78
N HIS A 50 4.03 -3.22 9.74
CA HIS A 50 4.00 -2.11 8.78
C HIS A 50 2.91 -2.29 7.71
N LEU A 51 2.31 -3.49 7.60
CA LEU A 51 1.31 -3.77 6.58
C LEU A 51 -0.07 -3.28 7.04
N GLY A 52 -0.71 -2.49 6.19
CA GLY A 52 -2.11 -2.10 6.38
C GLY A 52 -3.06 -3.27 6.13
N ASN A 53 -4.22 -3.23 6.78
CA ASN A 53 -5.30 -4.19 6.59
C ASN A 53 -6.53 -3.49 6.02
N ALA A 54 -7.32 -4.23 5.25
CA ALA A 54 -8.61 -3.78 4.76
C ALA A 54 -9.52 -4.99 4.57
N LYS A 55 -10.81 -4.83 4.82
CA LYS A 55 -11.79 -5.92 4.66
C LYS A 55 -11.89 -6.39 3.21
N ARG A 56 -11.82 -5.46 2.25
CA ARG A 56 -11.89 -5.79 0.83
C ARG A 56 -11.13 -4.78 -0.03
N VAL A 57 -10.34 -5.32 -0.97
CA VAL A 57 -9.68 -4.54 -2.01
C VAL A 57 -10.18 -5.00 -3.37
N VAL A 58 -10.67 -4.07 -4.19
CA VAL A 58 -11.16 -4.31 -5.54
C VAL A 58 -10.27 -3.57 -6.53
N LEU A 59 -9.77 -4.31 -7.52
CA LEU A 59 -8.85 -3.81 -8.54
C LEU A 59 -9.50 -3.98 -9.90
N ASN A 60 -9.49 -2.93 -10.70
CA ASN A 60 -9.83 -2.99 -12.12
C ASN A 60 -8.68 -2.39 -12.95
N LYS A 61 -8.87 -2.29 -14.27
CA LYS A 61 -7.80 -1.85 -15.19
C LYS A 61 -7.27 -0.44 -14.87
N GLU A 62 -8.11 0.42 -14.31
CA GLU A 62 -7.82 1.85 -14.16
C GLU A 62 -7.86 2.32 -12.70
N ASN A 63 -8.61 1.64 -11.84
CA ASN A 63 -8.94 2.07 -10.49
C ASN A 63 -8.69 0.96 -9.46
N THR A 64 -8.32 1.40 -8.27
CA THR A 64 -8.20 0.57 -7.06
C THR A 64 -9.13 1.13 -6.00
N THR A 65 -9.91 0.26 -5.36
CA THR A 65 -10.84 0.63 -4.29
C THR A 65 -10.54 -0.19 -3.05
N ILE A 66 -10.27 0.50 -1.95
CA ILE A 66 -10.04 -0.09 -0.63
C ILE A 66 -11.31 0.16 0.20
N ILE A 67 -11.86 -0.89 0.80
CA ILE A 67 -13.14 -0.87 1.52
C ILE A 67 -12.89 -1.38 2.94
N ASP A 68 -13.38 -0.60 3.92
CA ASP A 68 -13.20 -0.82 5.36
C ASP A 68 -11.72 -1.09 5.70
N GLY A 69 -10.89 -0.06 5.44
CA GLY A 69 -9.51 0.04 5.91
C GLY A 69 -9.47 0.54 7.34
#